data_AF-A0A970TDA9-F1
#
_entry.id   AF-A0A970TDA9-F1
#
_cell.length_a   1.000
_cell.length_b   1.000
_cell.length_c   1.000
_cell.angle_alpha   90.00
_cell.angle_beta   90.00
_cell.angle_gamma   90.00
#
_symmetry.space_group_name_H-M   'P 1'
#
loop_
_entity.id
_entity.type
_entity.pdbx_description
1 polymer ?
#
loop_
_entity_poly.entity_id
_entity_poly.type
_entity_poly.pdbx_seq_one_letter_code
_entity_poly.pdbx_strand_id
1 'polypeptide(L)'
;MSRSGDVPTAVFAEAGAGNTDATLQAAAERAETLAIDQLVVATSTGRTALRATECFDGRIIAVTLSAGHWATYCPPEPETIAACAERGVEVLTCTHSLFGGIDGAISSVGGIAASEIIARTYYTICQGAKVAVECVLMAADAGLLEMDREVIGIAGTGGGADTALVLSPAFSNTFFDLRIREIIAKPR
;
A
#
# COMPACT_ATOMS: atom_id res chain seq x y z
N MET A 1 7.10 -7.29 -28.15
CA MET A 1 7.62 -8.15 -27.06
C MET A 1 6.43 -8.87 -26.44
N SER A 2 6.48 -10.19 -26.34
CA SER A 2 5.31 -11.06 -26.13
C SER A 2 4.66 -10.87 -24.76
N ARG A 3 3.45 -10.30 -24.73
CA ARG A 3 2.60 -10.22 -23.53
C ARG A 3 1.71 -11.46 -23.38
N SER A 4 2.28 -12.67 -23.36
CA SER A 4 1.50 -13.88 -23.03
C SER A 4 2.37 -14.95 -22.40
N GLY A 5 2.47 -14.90 -21.07
CA GLY A 5 2.96 -15.95 -20.21
C GLY A 5 2.28 -15.80 -18.86
N ASP A 6 2.05 -16.92 -18.16
CA ASP A 6 1.52 -16.90 -16.80
C ASP A 6 2.41 -16.00 -15.92
N VAL A 7 1.79 -15.13 -15.11
CA VAL A 7 2.50 -14.27 -14.16
C VAL A 7 2.50 -14.98 -12.81
N PRO A 8 3.66 -15.36 -12.25
CA PRO A 8 3.72 -16.02 -10.97
C PRO A 8 3.37 -15.05 -9.84
N THR A 9 2.58 -15.52 -8.87
CA THR A 9 2.32 -14.82 -7.60
C THR A 9 3.13 -15.49 -6.49
N ALA A 10 3.88 -14.72 -5.72
CA ALA A 10 4.52 -15.21 -4.49
C ALA A 10 3.45 -15.40 -3.40
N VAL A 11 3.29 -16.64 -2.93
CA VAL A 11 2.34 -16.96 -1.85
C VAL A 11 3.12 -17.37 -0.60
N PHE A 12 3.11 -16.54 0.43
CA PHE A 12 3.82 -16.79 1.69
C PHE A 12 3.01 -17.69 2.61
N ALA A 13 3.68 -18.60 3.33
CA ALA A 13 3.00 -19.52 4.24
C ALA A 13 2.33 -18.78 5.41
N GLU A 14 2.98 -17.75 5.93
CA GLU A 14 2.53 -16.94 7.07
C GLU A 14 2.56 -15.46 6.71
N ALA A 15 1.72 -14.67 7.38
CA ALA A 15 1.67 -13.22 7.21
C ALA A 15 2.73 -12.48 8.07
N GLY A 16 3.00 -11.22 7.71
CA GLY A 16 3.80 -10.30 8.53
C GLY A 16 5.22 -10.00 8.04
N ALA A 17 5.97 -9.31 8.89
CA ALA A 17 7.21 -8.61 8.53
C ALA A 17 8.33 -9.49 7.97
N GLY A 18 8.33 -10.79 8.26
CA GLY A 18 9.32 -11.75 7.73
C GLY A 18 9.33 -11.82 6.20
N ASN A 19 8.26 -11.37 5.53
CA ASN A 19 8.14 -11.38 4.08
C ASN A 19 8.55 -10.06 3.41
N THR A 20 8.99 -9.06 4.18
CA THR A 20 9.18 -7.68 3.67
C THR A 20 10.14 -7.63 2.50
N ASP A 21 11.34 -8.18 2.67
CA ASP A 21 12.38 -8.14 1.64
C ASP A 21 11.95 -8.91 0.37
N ALA A 22 11.34 -10.09 0.54
CA ALA A 22 10.85 -10.88 -0.58
C ALA A 22 9.71 -10.16 -1.34
N THR A 23 8.84 -9.46 -0.62
CA THR A 23 7.74 -8.67 -1.20
C THR A 23 8.27 -7.47 -1.98
N LEU A 24 9.22 -6.72 -1.41
CA LEU A 24 9.83 -5.56 -2.07
C LEU A 24 10.63 -5.97 -3.31
N GLN A 25 11.38 -7.07 -3.24
CA GLN A 25 12.13 -7.60 -4.38
C GLN A 25 11.19 -8.01 -5.52
N ALA A 26 10.14 -8.79 -5.21
CA ALA A 26 9.15 -9.20 -6.21
C ALA A 26 8.41 -8.00 -6.83
N ALA A 27 8.12 -6.98 -6.02
CA ALA A 27 7.50 -5.74 -6.50
C ALA A 27 8.43 -4.97 -7.46
N ALA A 28 9.71 -4.83 -7.12
CA ALA A 28 10.70 -4.15 -7.96
C ALA A 28 10.92 -4.85 -9.30
N GLU A 29 11.11 -6.18 -9.28
CA GLU A 29 11.24 -6.99 -10.50
C GLU A 29 10.01 -6.86 -11.39
N ARG A 30 8.81 -6.82 -10.78
CA ARG A 30 7.59 -6.65 -11.55
C ARG A 30 7.44 -5.24 -12.11
N ALA A 31 7.81 -4.23 -11.33
CA ALA A 31 7.83 -2.84 -11.75
C ALA A 31 8.71 -2.67 -13.00
N GLU A 32 9.92 -3.23 -12.97
CA GLU A 32 10.85 -3.23 -14.10
C GLU A 32 10.23 -3.93 -15.33
N THR A 33 9.66 -5.12 -15.14
CA THR A 33 9.04 -5.89 -16.24
C THR A 33 7.89 -5.13 -16.91
N LEU A 34 7.10 -4.38 -16.15
CA LEU A 34 5.94 -3.64 -16.63
C LEU A 34 6.26 -2.19 -17.00
N ALA A 35 7.49 -1.73 -16.77
CA ALA A 35 7.89 -0.32 -16.85
C ALA A 35 7.00 0.60 -15.99
N ILE A 36 6.66 0.15 -14.78
CA ILE A 36 5.95 0.95 -13.75
C ILE A 36 6.99 1.71 -12.94
N ASP A 37 6.81 3.03 -12.83
CA ASP A 37 7.77 3.95 -12.23
C ASP A 37 7.29 4.57 -10.90
N GLN A 38 6.18 4.06 -10.33
CA GLN A 38 5.62 4.56 -9.07
C GLN A 38 5.21 3.42 -8.13
N LEU A 39 5.71 3.48 -6.90
CA LEU A 39 5.32 2.61 -5.78
C LEU A 39 4.60 3.42 -4.71
N VAL A 40 3.55 2.82 -4.14
CA VAL A 40 2.90 3.30 -2.91
C VAL A 40 3.18 2.27 -1.81
N VAL A 41 3.89 2.67 -0.77
CA VAL A 41 4.34 1.78 0.30
C VAL A 41 3.70 2.18 1.61
N ALA A 42 2.85 1.32 2.16
CA ALA A 42 2.32 1.47 3.51
C ALA A 42 3.45 1.30 4.52
N THR A 43 3.62 2.26 5.43
CA THR A 43 4.65 2.18 6.46
C THR A 43 4.26 2.96 7.71
N SER A 44 4.29 2.34 8.88
CA SER A 44 3.97 3.05 10.13
C SER A 44 5.15 3.92 10.58
N THR A 45 6.34 3.33 10.70
CA THR A 45 7.55 4.02 11.21
C THR A 45 8.41 4.66 10.12
N GLY A 46 8.19 4.33 8.84
CA GLY A 46 9.03 4.72 7.71
C GLY A 46 10.01 3.64 7.24
N ARG A 47 10.30 2.64 8.07
CA ARG A 47 11.37 1.65 7.81
C ARG A 47 11.14 0.83 6.53
N THR A 48 9.89 0.46 6.26
CA THR A 48 9.53 -0.30 5.04
C THR A 48 9.73 0.54 3.78
N ALA A 49 9.38 1.82 3.82
CA ALA A 49 9.61 2.72 2.68
C ALA A 49 11.11 2.99 2.49
N LEU A 50 11.87 3.18 3.57
CA LEU A 50 13.32 3.31 3.49
C LEU A 50 13.95 2.07 2.85
N ARG A 51 13.53 0.87 3.26
CA ARG A 51 13.98 -0.38 2.65
C ARG A 51 13.60 -0.48 1.18
N ALA A 52 12.42 0.01 0.78
CA ALA A 52 11.99 0.02 -0.62
C ALA A 52 12.93 0.82 -1.54
N THR A 53 13.55 1.90 -1.02
CA THR A 53 14.55 2.69 -1.78
C THR A 53 15.81 1.91 -2.15
N GLU A 54 16.04 0.75 -1.55
CA GLU A 54 17.20 -0.10 -1.83
C GLU A 54 16.93 -1.11 -2.95
N CYS A 55 15.65 -1.28 -3.32
CA CYS A 55 15.20 -2.22 -4.34
C CYS A 55 14.61 -1.53 -5.57
N PHE A 56 14.25 -0.24 -5.49
CA PHE A 56 13.53 0.47 -6.53
C PHE A 56 14.01 1.92 -6.67
N ASP A 57 14.34 2.30 -7.91
CA ASP A 57 14.93 3.61 -8.25
C ASP A 57 13.90 4.65 -8.75
N GLY A 58 12.63 4.29 -8.88
CA GLY A 58 11.56 5.19 -9.33
C GLY A 58 10.91 6.01 -8.20
N ARG A 59 9.73 6.57 -8.47
CA ARG A 59 8.98 7.37 -7.48
C ARG A 59 8.42 6.47 -6.37
N ILE A 60 8.73 6.79 -5.10
CA ILE A 60 8.17 6.10 -3.94
C ILE A 60 7.34 7.07 -3.11
N ILE A 61 6.09 6.69 -2.85
CA ILE A 61 5.18 7.38 -1.94
C ILE A 61 5.04 6.52 -0.69
N ALA A 62 5.57 6.98 0.43
CA ALA A 62 5.43 6.35 1.74
C ALA A 62 4.16 6.85 2.43
N VAL A 63 3.19 5.98 2.65
CA VAL A 63 1.93 6.32 3.31
C VAL A 63 1.97 5.85 4.76
N THR A 64 1.90 6.79 5.70
CA THR A 64 1.88 6.51 7.14
C THR A 64 0.48 6.60 7.73
N LEU A 65 0.32 6.02 8.92
CA LEU A 65 -0.95 6.07 9.65
C LEU A 65 -1.36 7.51 9.96
N SER A 66 -2.65 7.81 9.86
CA SER A 66 -3.17 9.11 10.28
C SER A 66 -2.86 9.37 11.77
N ALA A 67 -2.65 10.64 12.16
CA ALA A 67 -2.26 10.98 13.53
C ALA A 67 -3.21 10.46 14.62
N GLY A 68 -4.51 10.32 14.32
CA GLY A 68 -5.49 9.75 15.23
C GLY A 68 -5.26 8.28 15.60
N HIS A 69 -4.42 7.56 14.86
CA HIS A 69 -4.11 6.13 15.06
C HIS A 69 -2.76 5.90 15.78
N TRP A 70 -1.94 6.93 15.97
CA TRP A 70 -0.58 6.76 16.51
C TRP A 70 -0.53 6.23 17.93
N ALA A 71 -1.48 6.63 18.78
CA ALA A 71 -1.56 6.17 20.17
C ALA A 71 -1.92 4.67 20.28
N THR A 72 -2.65 4.14 19.28
CA THR A 72 -3.06 2.73 19.24
C THR A 72 -2.00 1.85 18.59
N TYR A 73 -1.31 2.36 17.57
CA TYR A 73 -0.31 1.61 16.82
C TYR A 73 1.09 2.17 17.09
N CYS A 74 1.57 3.10 16.26
CA CYS A 74 2.77 3.88 16.52
C CYS A 74 2.80 5.14 15.62
N PRO A 75 3.48 6.21 16.05
CA PRO A 75 3.80 7.33 15.18
C PRO A 75 4.95 6.99 14.22
N PRO A 76 5.10 7.76 13.11
CA PRO A 76 6.29 7.70 12.28
C PRO A 76 7.55 8.09 13.07
N GLU A 77 8.68 7.45 12.76
CA GLU A 77 9.97 7.76 13.39
C GLU A 77 10.62 8.96 12.68
N PRO A 78 10.82 10.11 13.34
CA PRO A 78 11.28 11.32 12.67
C PRO A 78 12.58 11.16 11.89
N GLU A 79 13.56 10.44 12.46
CA GLU A 79 14.85 10.17 11.82
C GLU A 79 14.70 9.31 10.56
N THR A 80 13.84 8.29 10.62
CA THR A 80 13.56 7.41 9.48
C THR A 80 12.81 8.14 8.37
N ILE A 81 11.86 9.01 8.71
CA ILE A 81 11.14 9.86 7.75
C ILE A 81 12.09 10.85 7.07
N ALA A 82 13.01 11.46 7.83
CA ALA A 82 14.04 12.33 7.27
C ALA A 82 14.93 11.57 6.28
N ALA A 83 15.39 10.37 6.65
CA ALA A 83 16.18 9.52 5.75
C ALA A 83 15.42 9.10 4.48
N CYS A 84 14.11 8.89 4.56
CA CYS A 84 13.27 8.65 3.38
C CYS A 84 13.26 9.88 2.45
N ALA A 85 13.03 11.06 3.01
CA ALA A 85 12.99 12.32 2.25
C ALA A 85 14.34 12.64 1.58
N GLU A 86 15.46 12.37 2.25
CA GLU A 86 16.81 12.49 1.67
C GLU A 86 17.03 11.59 0.45
N ARG A 87 16.32 10.45 0.37
CA ARG A 87 16.30 9.54 -0.78
C ARG A 87 15.20 9.85 -1.79
N GLY A 88 14.55 11.01 -1.68
CA GLY A 88 13.52 11.44 -2.63
C GLY A 88 12.15 10.78 -2.45
N VAL A 89 11.92 10.11 -1.32
CA VAL A 89 10.61 9.52 -1.00
C VAL A 89 9.63 10.61 -0.57
N GLU A 90 8.45 10.64 -1.17
CA GLU A 90 7.35 11.49 -0.73
C GLU A 90 6.61 10.83 0.44
N VAL A 91 6.54 11.49 1.59
CA VAL A 91 5.88 10.94 2.78
C VAL A 91 4.52 11.57 2.96
N LEU A 92 3.47 10.75 2.98
CA LEU A 92 2.08 11.15 3.14
C LEU A 92 1.51 10.64 4.47
N THR A 93 1.00 11.56 5.27
CA THR A 93 0.15 11.26 6.43
C THR A 93 -1.21 11.92 6.21
N CYS A 94 -2.26 11.11 6.05
CA CYS A 94 -3.63 11.62 5.91
C CYS A 94 -4.66 10.62 6.46
N THR A 95 -5.94 10.98 6.43
CA THR A 95 -7.04 10.11 6.86
C THR A 95 -7.12 8.86 5.99
N HIS A 96 -7.38 7.71 6.61
CA HIS A 96 -7.55 6.44 5.89
C HIS A 96 -8.81 6.45 5.02
N SER A 97 -8.65 6.28 3.69
CA SER A 97 -9.75 6.45 2.72
C SER A 97 -10.81 5.35 2.74
N LEU A 98 -10.51 4.13 3.21
CA LEU A 98 -11.49 3.03 3.29
C LEU A 98 -12.01 2.81 4.71
N PHE A 99 -11.13 2.77 5.71
CA PHE A 99 -11.51 2.48 7.08
C PHE A 99 -10.50 3.04 8.09
N GLY A 100 -10.99 3.91 8.98
CA GLY A 100 -10.18 4.54 10.03
C GLY A 100 -10.46 6.03 10.26
N GLY A 101 -11.29 6.66 9.42
CA GLY A 101 -11.82 8.01 9.65
C GLY A 101 -13.14 8.01 10.41
N ILE A 102 -14.10 8.84 9.95
CA ILE A 102 -15.47 8.91 10.50
C ILE A 102 -16.14 7.52 10.51
N ASP A 103 -15.88 6.72 9.48
CA ASP A 103 -16.41 5.36 9.39
C ASP A 103 -15.99 4.50 10.59
N GLY A 104 -14.73 4.61 11.03
CA GLY A 104 -14.25 3.91 12.23
C GLY A 104 -14.95 4.40 13.50
N ALA A 105 -15.26 5.70 13.59
CA ALA A 105 -16.04 6.24 14.69
C ALA A 105 -17.48 5.69 14.70
N ILE A 106 -18.12 5.58 13.53
CA ILE A 106 -19.45 4.96 13.38
C ILE A 106 -19.43 3.49 13.84
N SER A 107 -18.41 2.72 13.44
CA SER A 107 -18.29 1.31 13.84
C SER A 107 -18.12 1.17 15.36
N SER A 108 -17.41 2.10 16.01
CA SER A 108 -17.18 2.04 17.46
C SER A 108 -18.45 2.20 18.31
N VAL A 109 -19.51 2.78 17.74
CA VAL A 109 -20.83 2.90 18.38
C VAL A 109 -21.84 1.84 17.90
N GLY A 110 -21.38 0.82 17.19
CA GLY A 110 -22.19 -0.31 16.72
C GLY A 110 -22.82 -0.14 15.34
N GLY A 111 -22.44 0.90 14.58
CA GLY A 111 -22.84 1.06 13.18
C GLY A 111 -21.98 0.25 12.20
N ILE A 112 -22.30 0.34 10.92
CA ILE A 112 -21.45 -0.16 9.82
C ILE A 112 -21.49 0.82 8.66
N ALA A 113 -20.30 1.25 8.21
CA ALA A 113 -20.17 2.13 7.05
C ALA A 113 -20.07 1.30 5.75
N ALA A 114 -20.53 1.84 4.63
CA ALA A 114 -20.42 1.16 3.34
C ALA A 114 -18.95 0.90 2.93
N SER A 115 -18.06 1.86 3.23
CA SER A 115 -16.61 1.75 3.05
C SER A 115 -15.98 0.65 3.91
N GLU A 116 -16.49 0.43 5.13
CA GLU A 116 -16.07 -0.68 5.99
C GLU A 116 -16.44 -2.03 5.38
N ILE A 117 -17.60 -2.15 4.72
CA ILE A 117 -17.99 -3.39 4.02
C ILE A 117 -16.96 -3.69 2.92
N ILE A 118 -16.57 -2.68 2.13
CA ILE A 118 -15.55 -2.80 1.08
C ILE A 118 -14.20 -3.22 1.68
N ALA A 119 -13.77 -2.56 2.76
CA ALA A 119 -12.53 -2.91 3.46
C ALA A 119 -12.53 -4.37 3.94
N ARG A 120 -13.64 -4.81 4.55
CA ARG A 120 -13.83 -6.19 5.01
C ARG A 120 -13.85 -7.19 3.85
N THR A 121 -14.34 -6.82 2.67
CA THR A 121 -14.23 -7.64 1.46
C THR A 121 -12.78 -7.84 1.05
N TYR A 122 -11.93 -6.80 1.07
CA TYR A 122 -10.51 -6.98 0.77
C TYR A 122 -9.77 -7.85 1.79
N TYR A 123 -10.19 -7.83 3.06
CA TYR A 123 -9.64 -8.72 4.08
C TYR A 123 -9.89 -10.21 3.81
N THR A 124 -10.81 -10.58 2.90
CA THR A 124 -10.96 -11.99 2.47
C THR A 124 -9.83 -12.44 1.54
N ILE A 125 -9.02 -11.51 1.02
CA ILE A 125 -7.77 -11.81 0.29
C ILE A 125 -6.62 -11.90 1.29
N CYS A 126 -6.33 -10.79 1.98
CA CYS A 126 -5.39 -10.67 3.10
C CYS A 126 -5.48 -9.25 3.70
N GLN A 127 -4.85 -9.02 4.86
CA GLN A 127 -4.75 -7.68 5.46
C GLN A 127 -4.04 -6.68 4.54
N GLY A 128 -2.90 -7.08 3.98
CA GLY A 128 -2.12 -6.24 3.07
C GLY A 128 -2.88 -5.82 1.81
N ALA A 129 -3.81 -6.63 1.29
CA ALA A 129 -4.58 -6.26 0.10
C ALA A 129 -5.47 -5.03 0.33
N LYS A 130 -6.18 -5.00 1.47
CA LYS A 130 -6.99 -3.83 1.87
C LYS A 130 -6.09 -2.60 2.02
N VAL A 131 -4.99 -2.74 2.75
CA VAL A 131 -4.10 -1.62 3.08
C VAL A 131 -3.42 -1.08 1.82
N ALA A 132 -2.97 -1.92 0.91
CA ALA A 132 -2.37 -1.50 -0.36
C ALA A 132 -3.36 -0.68 -1.21
N VAL A 133 -4.61 -1.15 -1.34
CA VAL A 133 -5.67 -0.40 -2.04
C VAL A 133 -5.95 0.93 -1.36
N GLU A 134 -6.09 0.94 -0.03
CA GLU A 134 -6.35 2.16 0.74
C GLU A 134 -5.22 3.20 0.60
N CYS A 135 -3.96 2.79 0.72
CA CYS A 135 -2.83 3.69 0.59
C CYS A 135 -2.72 4.26 -0.83
N VAL A 136 -3.04 3.48 -1.87
CA VAL A 136 -3.09 3.96 -3.26
C VAL A 136 -4.17 5.03 -3.44
N LEU A 137 -5.35 4.85 -2.85
CA LEU A 137 -6.41 5.86 -2.85
C LEU A 137 -5.97 7.14 -2.13
N MET A 138 -5.34 7.00 -0.96
CA MET A 138 -4.80 8.13 -0.19
C MET A 138 -3.76 8.92 -1.01
N ALA A 139 -2.83 8.24 -1.66
CA ALA A 139 -1.82 8.86 -2.52
C ALA A 139 -2.44 9.53 -3.76
N ALA A 140 -3.45 8.90 -4.38
CA ALA A 140 -4.20 9.48 -5.48
C ALA A 140 -4.92 10.77 -5.06
N ASP A 141 -5.67 10.73 -3.96
CA ASP A 141 -6.42 11.89 -3.44
C ASP A 141 -5.50 13.05 -3.04
N ALA A 142 -4.26 12.76 -2.64
CA ALA A 142 -3.22 13.76 -2.35
C ALA A 142 -2.55 14.33 -3.62
N GLY A 143 -2.86 13.80 -4.81
CA GLY A 143 -2.29 14.25 -6.09
C GLY A 143 -0.84 13.80 -6.31
N LEU A 144 -0.40 12.74 -5.64
CA LEU A 144 1.00 12.27 -5.69
C LEU A 144 1.26 11.24 -6.82
N LEU A 145 0.19 10.73 -7.44
CA LEU A 145 0.26 9.69 -8.48
C LEU A 145 0.07 10.24 -9.89
N GLU A 146 0.75 9.61 -10.85
CA GLU A 146 0.45 9.74 -12.27
C GLU A 146 -0.76 8.85 -12.61
N MET A 147 -1.95 9.45 -12.65
CA MET A 147 -3.22 8.72 -12.70
C MET A 147 -3.51 8.00 -14.03
N ASP A 148 -2.80 8.34 -15.09
CA ASP A 148 -2.86 7.68 -16.40
C ASP A 148 -1.92 6.47 -16.50
N ARG A 149 -1.17 6.17 -15.43
CA ARG A 149 -0.23 5.05 -15.34
C ARG A 149 -0.61 4.07 -14.24
N GLU A 150 -0.12 2.85 -14.39
CA GLU A 150 -0.22 1.84 -13.32
C GLU A 150 0.70 2.21 -12.15
N VAL A 151 0.36 1.69 -10.97
CA VAL A 151 1.10 1.86 -9.71
C VAL A 151 1.18 0.51 -9.01
N ILE A 152 2.26 0.26 -8.29
CA ILE A 152 2.32 -0.91 -7.40
C ILE A 152 2.08 -0.45 -5.95
N GLY A 153 1.01 -0.99 -5.35
CA GLY A 153 0.68 -0.80 -3.94
C GLY A 153 1.29 -1.92 -3.10
N ILE A 154 2.03 -1.57 -2.06
CA ILE A 154 2.76 -2.49 -1.18
C ILE A 154 2.32 -2.25 0.26
N ALA A 155 1.94 -3.32 0.96
CA ALA A 155 1.54 -3.28 2.35
C ALA A 155 1.77 -4.63 3.05
N GLY A 156 1.45 -4.70 4.35
CA GLY A 156 1.64 -5.90 5.15
C GLY A 156 0.68 -6.05 6.31
N THR A 157 0.86 -7.15 7.05
CA THR A 157 0.06 -7.49 8.23
C THR A 157 0.82 -7.16 9.52
N GLY A 158 0.26 -6.25 10.34
CA GLY A 158 0.83 -5.84 11.63
C GLY A 158 2.06 -4.92 11.50
N GLY A 159 3.04 -5.30 10.68
CA GLY A 159 4.22 -4.49 10.34
C GLY A 159 4.98 -5.10 9.17
N GLY A 160 5.85 -4.30 8.54
CA GLY A 160 6.55 -4.71 7.31
C GLY A 160 5.62 -4.81 6.10
N ALA A 161 6.04 -5.59 5.10
CA ALA A 161 5.26 -5.89 3.90
C ALA A 161 5.13 -7.39 3.67
N ASP A 162 3.95 -7.84 3.26
CA ASP A 162 3.68 -9.22 2.85
C ASP A 162 2.77 -9.31 1.61
N THR A 163 2.35 -8.16 1.07
CA THR A 163 1.43 -8.06 -0.04
C THR A 163 1.88 -6.96 -1.00
N ALA A 164 1.85 -7.26 -2.29
CA ALA A 164 2.11 -6.28 -3.36
C ALA A 164 1.12 -6.51 -4.52
N LEU A 165 0.54 -5.43 -5.03
CA LEU A 165 -0.49 -5.43 -6.07
C LEU A 165 -0.11 -4.47 -7.20
N VAL A 166 -0.36 -4.83 -8.45
CA VAL A 166 -0.38 -3.86 -9.57
C VAL A 166 -1.79 -3.28 -9.67
N LEU A 167 -1.92 -1.96 -9.71
CA LEU A 167 -3.21 -1.28 -9.79
C LEU A 167 -3.24 -0.24 -10.90
N SER A 168 -4.42 -0.11 -11.52
CA SER A 168 -4.84 1.11 -12.20
C SER A 168 -5.50 1.99 -11.12
N PRO A 169 -4.89 3.13 -10.74
CA PRO A 169 -5.37 3.93 -9.62
C PRO A 169 -6.69 4.63 -9.96
N ALA A 170 -7.42 5.05 -8.93
CA ALA A 170 -8.56 5.95 -9.00
C ALA A 170 -8.56 6.85 -7.77
N PHE A 171 -9.35 7.92 -7.78
CA PHE A 171 -9.61 8.72 -6.59
C PHE A 171 -10.70 8.08 -5.74
N SER A 172 -10.78 8.43 -4.45
CA SER A 172 -11.80 7.85 -3.55
C SER A 172 -13.23 8.18 -3.99
N ASN A 173 -13.46 9.36 -4.58
CA ASN A 173 -14.77 9.76 -5.11
C ASN A 173 -15.17 9.00 -6.40
N THR A 174 -14.22 8.34 -7.07
CA THR A 174 -14.41 7.48 -8.24
C THR A 174 -13.92 6.06 -7.96
N PHE A 175 -13.99 5.60 -6.70
CA PHE A 175 -13.39 4.36 -6.23
C PHE A 175 -13.66 3.14 -7.13
N PHE A 176 -14.87 3.01 -7.66
CA PHE A 176 -15.25 1.87 -8.51
C PHE A 176 -14.60 1.87 -9.90
N ASP A 177 -13.78 2.85 -10.24
CA ASP A 177 -12.92 2.85 -11.43
C ASP A 177 -11.55 2.19 -11.17
N LEU A 178 -11.16 2.01 -9.89
CA LEU A 178 -9.93 1.33 -9.52
C LEU A 178 -9.93 -0.12 -10.02
N ARG A 179 -8.79 -0.59 -10.53
CA ARG A 179 -8.63 -1.99 -10.95
C ARG A 179 -7.37 -2.57 -10.34
N ILE A 180 -7.50 -3.67 -9.59
CA ILE A 180 -6.38 -4.55 -9.29
C ILE A 180 -6.09 -5.36 -10.55
N ARG A 181 -4.90 -5.19 -11.11
CA ARG A 181 -4.47 -5.84 -12.37
C ARG A 181 -3.77 -7.16 -12.09
N GLU A 182 -2.92 -7.18 -11.07
CA GLU A 182 -2.11 -8.33 -10.71
C GLU A 182 -1.90 -8.40 -9.20
N ILE A 183 -1.75 -9.63 -8.68
CA ILE A 183 -1.28 -9.89 -7.33
C ILE A 183 0.15 -10.40 -7.46
N ILE A 184 1.12 -9.61 -7.00
CA ILE A 184 2.55 -9.94 -7.08
C ILE A 184 2.91 -10.87 -5.93
N ALA A 185 2.48 -10.51 -4.72
CA ALA A 185 2.74 -11.27 -3.51
C ALA A 185 1.56 -11.17 -2.54
N LYS A 186 1.30 -12.23 -1.77
CA LYS A 186 0.37 -12.23 -0.63
C LYS A 186 0.68 -13.37 0.35
N PRO A 187 0.26 -13.31 1.63
CA PRO A 187 0.16 -14.49 2.47
C PRO A 187 -0.93 -15.45 1.96
N ARG A 188 -0.83 -16.74 2.31
CA ARG A 188 -1.71 -17.82 1.82
C ARG A 188 -3.18 -17.61 2.16
#